data_AF-A0A3B9XHV8-F1
#
_entry.id   AF-A0A3B9XHV8-F1
#
_cell.length_a   1.000
_cell.length_b   1.000
_cell.length_c   1.000
_cell.angle_alpha   90.00
_cell.angle_beta   90.00
_cell.angle_gamma   90.00
#
_symmetry.space_group_name_H-M   'P 1'
#
loop_
_entity.id
_entity.type
_entity.pdbx_description
1 polymer ?
#
loop_
_entity_poly.entity_id
_entity_poly.type
_entity_poly.pdbx_seq_one_letter_code
_entity_poly.pdbx_strand_id
1 'polypeptide(L)' 'MRILGVQVDLLARSPRGVKTLFEVKSARSLDFGVLSEAQKCRLVRVAEWLSAREPCFLRVLVEKADKDGFLEIPIED' A
#
# COMPACT_ATOMS: atom_id res chain seq x y z
N MET A 1 10.49 1.66 -5.69
CA MET A 1 11.57 2.29 -4.86
C MET A 1 11.84 1.43 -3.62
N ARG A 2 12.81 1.78 -2.74
CA ARG A 2 13.01 1.09 -1.46
C ARG A 2 12.87 2.02 -0.26
N ILE A 3 12.12 1.60 0.76
CA ILE A 3 11.97 2.30 2.05
C ILE A 3 12.25 1.27 3.14
N LEU A 4 13.18 1.56 4.07
CA LEU A 4 13.63 0.58 5.09
C LEU A 4 14.06 -0.79 4.50
N GLY A 5 14.61 -0.79 3.29
CA GLY A 5 14.98 -2.03 2.59
C GLY A 5 13.83 -2.81 1.96
N VAL A 6 12.57 -2.39 2.16
CA VAL A 6 11.37 -2.97 1.55
C VAL A 6 11.16 -2.33 0.17
N GLN A 7 10.99 -3.15 -0.85
CA GLN A 7 10.55 -2.68 -2.17
C GLN A 7 9.07 -2.31 -2.10
N VAL A 8 8.76 -1.09 -2.55
CA VAL A 8 7.40 -0.56 -2.64
C VAL A 8 7.19 -0.02 -4.04
N ASP A 9 5.97 -0.21 -4.56
CA ASP A 9 5.66 0.13 -5.95
C ASP A 9 5.62 1.64 -6.16
N LEU A 10 4.86 2.36 -5.33
CA LEU A 10 4.74 3.81 -5.43
C LEU A 10 4.53 4.47 -4.06
N LEU A 11 5.10 5.67 -3.90
CA LEU A 11 4.84 6.57 -2.79
C LEU A 11 4.43 7.91 -3.40
N ALA A 12 3.17 8.30 -3.21
CA ALA A 12 2.66 9.57 -3.66
C ALA A 12 2.48 10.52 -2.46
N ARG A 13 2.46 11.83 -2.75
CA ARG A 13 2.06 12.86 -1.79
C ARG A 13 0.91 13.64 -2.43
N SER A 14 -0.22 13.73 -1.73
CA SER A 14 -1.36 14.53 -2.18
C SER A 14 -1.05 16.03 -2.12
N PRO A 15 -1.83 16.89 -2.80
CA PRO A 15 -1.69 18.35 -2.67
C PRO A 15 -1.87 18.87 -1.23
N ARG A 16 -2.56 18.11 -0.37
CA ARG A 16 -2.72 18.40 1.07
C ARG A 16 -1.54 17.92 1.93
N GLY A 17 -0.49 17.37 1.32
CA GLY A 17 0.72 16.92 2.01
C GLY A 17 0.68 15.49 2.57
N VAL A 18 -0.45 14.80 2.47
CA VAL A 18 -0.61 13.41 2.97
C VAL A 18 0.11 12.42 2.06
N LYS A 19 0.88 11.50 2.65
CA LYS A 19 1.55 10.43 1.92
C LYS A 19 0.61 9.26 1.66
N THR A 20 0.79 8.58 0.53
CA THR A 20 0.10 7.33 0.25
C THR A 20 1.10 6.34 -0.32
N LEU A 21 1.29 5.25 0.42
CA LEU A 21 2.03 4.09 -0.01
C LEU A 21 1.10 3.22 -0.85
N PHE A 22 1.48 2.96 -2.09
CA PHE A 22 0.74 2.11 -3.00
C PHE A 22 1.48 0.79 -3.21
N GLU A 23 0.72 -0.30 -3.12
CA GLU A 23 1.11 -1.63 -3.59
C GLU A 23 0.18 -2.01 -4.73
N VAL A 24 0.73 -2.45 -5.86
CA VAL A 24 -0.04 -2.85 -7.04
C VAL A 24 0.07 -4.35 -7.23
N LYS A 25 -1.06 -4.98 -7.52
CA LYS A 25 -1.15 -6.40 -7.81
C LYS A 25 -2.11 -6.63 -8.96
N SER A 26 -1.74 -7.51 -9.88
CA SER A 26 -2.66 -8.02 -10.89
C SER A 26 -3.24 -9.33 -10.39
N ALA A 27 -4.55 -9.40 -10.18
CA ALA A 27 -5.22 -10.61 -9.68
C ALA A 27 -6.59 -10.81 -10.33
N ARG A 28 -7.08 -12.06 -10.33
CA ARG A 28 -8.42 -12.37 -10.87
C ARG A 28 -9.55 -12.01 -9.89
N SER A 29 -9.26 -11.99 -8.58
CA SER A 29 -10.18 -11.65 -7.49
C SER A 29 -9.67 -10.44 -6.70
N LEU A 30 -10.62 -9.67 -6.14
CA LEU A 30 -10.33 -8.59 -5.18
C LEU A 30 -10.37 -9.23 -3.79
N ASP A 31 -9.33 -9.98 -3.45
CA ASP A 31 -9.20 -10.58 -2.13
C ASP A 31 -7.87 -10.21 -1.46
N PHE A 32 -7.85 -10.33 -0.14
CA PHE A 32 -6.67 -10.09 0.68
C PHE A 32 -5.59 -11.19 0.53
N GLY A 33 -5.90 -12.28 -0.17
CA GLY A 33 -4.98 -13.39 -0.46
C GLY A 33 -3.98 -13.07 -1.57
N VAL A 34 -4.16 -11.96 -2.28
CA VAL A 34 -3.22 -11.47 -3.29
C VAL A 34 -1.87 -11.04 -2.69
N LEU A 35 -1.83 -10.72 -1.40
CA LEU A 35 -0.60 -10.42 -0.65
C LEU A 35 -0.24 -11.58 0.28
N SER A 36 1.01 -12.03 0.22
CA SER A 36 1.54 -12.93 1.26
C SER A 36 1.60 -12.21 2.60
N GLU A 37 1.51 -12.95 3.71
CA GLU A 37 1.66 -12.39 5.06
C GLU A 37 2.98 -11.62 5.23
N ALA A 38 4.07 -12.13 4.65
CA ALA A 38 5.35 -11.44 4.65
C ALA A 38 5.30 -10.09 3.92
N GLN A 39 4.55 -9.96 2.82
CA GLN A 39 4.34 -8.68 2.13
C GLN A 39 3.50 -7.73 2.99
N LYS A 40 2.40 -8.22 3.59
CA LYS A 40 1.55 -7.42 4.48
C LYS A 40 2.37 -6.83 5.63
N CYS A 41 3.11 -7.66 6.38
CA CYS A 41 3.93 -7.19 7.49
C CYS A 41 4.98 -6.15 7.08
N ARG A 42 5.58 -6.29 5.89
CA ARG A 42 6.56 -5.33 5.38
C ARG A 42 5.91 -3.99 5.02
N LEU A 43 4.78 -4.01 4.31
CA LEU A 43 4.06 -2.81 3.91
C LEU A 43 3.52 -2.05 5.11
N VAL A 44 2.96 -2.75 6.10
CA VAL A 44 2.49 -2.17 7.36
C VAL A 44 3.64 -1.50 8.11
N ARG A 45 4.78 -2.19 8.32
CA ARG A 45 5.96 -1.58 8.97
C ARG A 45 6.45 -0.30 8.29
N VAL A 46 6.45 -0.27 6.95
CA VAL A 46 6.85 0.92 6.21
C VAL A 46 5.82 2.04 6.41
N ALA A 47 4.53 1.72 6.33
CA ALA A 47 3.46 2.69 6.52
C ALA A 47 3.46 3.28 7.94
N GLU A 48 3.59 2.45 8.98
CA GLU A 48 3.73 2.90 10.39
C GLU A 48 4.94 3.85 10.56
N TRP A 49 6.10 3.48 9.99
CA TRP A 49 7.28 4.33 10.08
C TRP A 49 7.10 5.68 9.35
N LEU A 50 6.33 5.70 8.26
CA LEU A 50 5.96 6.92 7.56
C LEU A 50 4.96 7.74 8.39
N SER A 51 3.92 7.11 8.94
CA SER A 51 2.87 7.71 9.77
C SER A 51 3.43 8.38 11.02
N ALA A 52 4.45 7.80 11.65
CA ALA A 52 5.14 8.39 12.80
C ALA A 52 5.84 9.74 12.51
N ARG A 53 5.96 10.14 11.24
CA ARG A 53 6.59 11.40 10.81
C ARG A 53 5.60 12.35 10.16
N GLU A 54 4.74 11.82 9.29
CA GLU A 54 3.72 12.56 8.56
C GLU A 54 2.55 11.61 8.24
N PRO A 55 1.28 12.07 8.20
CA PRO A 55 0.14 11.22 7.89
C PRO A 55 0.35 10.39 6.61
N CYS A 56 0.14 9.07 6.73
CA CYS A 56 0.35 8.13 5.64
C CYS A 56 -0.80 7.12 5.53
N PHE A 57 -1.26 6.86 4.30
CA PHE A 57 -2.19 5.77 3.99
C PHE A 57 -1.47 4.63 3.28
N LEU A 58 -1.94 3.40 3.48
CA LEU A 58 -1.58 2.24 2.64
C LEU A 58 -2.77 1.91 1.71
N ARG A 59 -2.54 1.93 0.40
CA ARG A 59 -3.53 1.52 -0.60
C ARG A 59 -3.01 0.35 -1.42
N VAL A 60 -3.79 -0.71 -1.51
CA VAL A 60 -3.50 -1.87 -2.35
C VAL A 60 -4.39 -1.79 -3.59
N LEU A 61 -3.79 -1.51 -4.74
CA LEU A 61 -4.47 -1.48 -6.02
C LEU A 61 -4.48 -2.89 -6.61
N VAL A 62 -5.65 -3.38 -7.00
CA VAL A 62 -5.81 -4.68 -7.64
C VAL A 62 -6.31 -4.48 -9.06
N GLU A 63 -5.42 -4.64 -10.02
CA GLU A 63 -5.73 -4.61 -11.45
C GLU A 63 -6.39 -5.93 -11.85
N LYS A 64 -7.59 -5.86 -12.43
CA LYS A 64 -8.22 -7.02 -13.11
C LYS A 64 -8.34 -6.72 -14.60
N ALA A 65 -8.23 -7.78 -15.40
CA ALA A 65 -8.32 -7.72 -16.85
C ALA A 65 -9.55 -6.95 -17.40
N ASP A 66 -10.66 -6.93 -16.65
CA ASP A 66 -11.92 -6.32 -17.10
C ASP A 66 -12.40 -5.13 -16.23
N LYS A 67 -11.82 -4.90 -15.05
CA LYS A 67 -12.17 -3.82 -14.11
C LYS A 67 -11.06 -3.53 -13.11
N ASP A 68 -10.61 -2.28 -13.03
CA ASP A 68 -9.74 -1.84 -11.94
C ASP A 68 -10.52 -1.72 -10.62
N GLY A 69 -9.89 -2.14 -9.52
CA GLY A 69 -10.40 -1.95 -8.17
C GLY A 69 -9.28 -1.66 -7.18
N PHE A 70 -9.63 -1.13 -6.02
CA PHE A 70 -8.66 -0.91 -4.96
C PHE A 70 -9.22 -1.30 -3.59
N LEU A 71 -8.31 -1.75 -2.73
CA LEU A 71 -8.53 -1.99 -1.31
C LEU A 71 -7.76 -0.89 -0.57
N GLU A 72 -8.47 -0.05 0.17
CA GLU A 72 -7.84 0.88 1.11
C GLU A 72 -7.67 0.17 2.45
N ILE A 73 -6.44 0.18 2.97
CA ILE A 73 -6.13 -0.41 4.27
C ILE A 73 -5.86 0.77 5.21
N PRO A 74 -6.78 1.09 6.14
CA PRO A 74 -6.48 2.05 7.18
C PRO A 74 -5.33 1.49 8.03
N ILE A 75 -4.26 2.27 8.15
CA ILE A 75 -3.20 2.01 9.13
C ILE A 75 -3.62 2.82 10.35
N GLU A 76 -4.34 2.16 11.27
CA GLU A 76 -4.65 2.75 12.58
C GLU A 76 -3.41 2.63 13.49
N ASP A 77 -3.22 3.62 14.37
CA ASP A 77 -2.13 3.67 15.35
C ASP A 77 -2.25 2.57 16.43
#